data_AF-A0A950QH62-F1
#
_entry.id   AF-A0A950QH62-F1
#
_cell.length_a   1.000
_cell.length_b   1.000
_cell.length_c   1.000
_cell.angle_alpha   90.00
_cell.angle_beta   90.00
_cell.angle_gamma   90.00
#
_symmetry.space_group_name_H-M   'P 1'
#
loop_
_entity.id
_entity.type
_entity.pdbx_description
1 polymer ?
#
loop_
_entity_poly.entity_id
_entity_poly.type
_entity_poly.pdbx_seq_one_letter_code
_entity_poly.pdbx_strand_id
1 'polypeptide(L)'
;MHNIVEADLKSGNSVLIVATEEHRAHLAAALQESGPEVQNCMDCLEMFDARETLAKFMIDGHPSDKRFSQSVGNLIADARKKAKNAHRGLTVFGEMVALLWQDGNKVAALELERMWNDALQERSFHLHCAYPRWIVEQNQDLSMVNAICNEHSSVLGHAPRLRPSAGLA
;
A
#
# COMPACT_ATOMS: atom_id res chain seq x y z
N MET A 1 -5.73 -1.82 -7.10
CA MET A 1 -4.32 -1.47 -7.37
C MET A 1 -4.13 -1.05 -8.82
N HIS A 2 -4.25 -1.97 -9.81
CA HIS A 2 -4.04 -1.69 -11.25
C HIS A 2 -4.60 -0.36 -11.76
N ASN A 3 -5.93 -0.12 -11.68
CA ASN A 3 -6.55 1.07 -12.27
C ASN A 3 -6.03 2.40 -11.70
N ILE A 4 -5.61 2.42 -10.42
CA ILE A 4 -5.06 3.62 -9.79
C ILE A 4 -3.65 3.86 -10.32
N VAL A 5 -2.83 2.80 -10.36
CA VAL A 5 -1.46 2.85 -10.91
C VAL A 5 -1.49 3.32 -12.37
N GLU A 6 -2.38 2.75 -13.18
CA GLU A 6 -2.54 3.13 -14.58
C GLU A 6 -2.92 4.61 -14.74
N ALA A 7 -3.89 5.10 -13.95
CA ALA A 7 -4.33 6.50 -13.99
C ALA A 7 -3.22 7.49 -13.56
N ASP A 8 -2.44 7.12 -12.53
CA ASP A 8 -1.32 7.93 -12.05
C ASP A 8 -0.20 8.02 -13.08
N LEU A 9 0.19 6.88 -13.66
CA LEU A 9 1.22 6.84 -14.71
C LEU A 9 0.78 7.62 -15.95
N LYS A 10 -0.49 7.51 -16.37
CA LYS A 10 -1.06 8.34 -17.45
C LYS A 10 -0.96 9.84 -17.17
N SER A 11 -1.09 10.23 -15.91
CA SER A 11 -1.01 11.63 -15.46
C SER A 11 0.43 12.10 -15.24
N GLY A 12 1.43 11.24 -15.47
CA GLY A 12 2.84 11.52 -15.22
C GLY A 12 3.20 11.58 -13.73
N ASN A 13 2.35 11.05 -12.84
CA ASN A 13 2.70 10.86 -11.43
C ASN A 13 3.68 9.70 -11.28
N SER A 14 4.42 9.70 -10.19
CA SER A 14 5.23 8.55 -9.77
C SER A 14 4.41 7.59 -8.91
N VAL A 15 4.76 6.31 -8.96
CA VAL A 15 4.12 5.26 -8.17
C VAL A 15 5.19 4.42 -7.47
N LEU A 16 5.05 4.25 -6.17
CA LEU A 16 5.89 3.37 -5.35
C LEU A 16 5.04 2.21 -4.83
N ILE A 17 5.42 0.98 -5.18
CA ILE A 17 4.78 -0.25 -4.72
C ILE A 17 5.73 -0.97 -3.77
N VAL A 18 5.30 -1.25 -2.56
CA VAL A 18 5.98 -2.12 -1.60
C VAL A 18 5.03 -3.26 -1.26
N ALA A 19 5.05 -4.29 -2.08
CA ALA A 19 4.05 -5.36 -2.10
C ALA A 19 4.71 -6.74 -2.09
N THR A 20 3.92 -7.80 -1.99
CA THR A 20 4.37 -9.20 -2.17
C THR A 20 4.74 -9.49 -3.62
N GLU A 21 5.55 -10.53 -3.86
CA GLU A 21 5.96 -10.92 -5.23
C GLU A 21 4.75 -11.23 -6.11
N GLU A 22 3.75 -11.92 -5.57
CA GLU A 22 2.51 -12.25 -6.28
C GLU A 22 1.81 -10.99 -6.80
N HIS A 23 1.60 -9.98 -5.94
CA HIS A 23 0.94 -8.75 -6.34
C HIS A 23 1.77 -7.88 -7.29
N ARG A 24 3.10 -7.85 -7.13
CA ARG A 24 4.00 -7.19 -8.07
C ARG A 24 3.94 -7.83 -9.45
N ALA A 25 4.02 -9.16 -9.53
CA ALA A 25 3.97 -9.90 -10.78
C ALA A 25 2.61 -9.70 -11.49
N HIS A 26 1.50 -9.75 -10.74
CA HIS A 26 0.18 -9.48 -11.28
C HIS A 26 0.06 -8.06 -11.84
N LEU A 27 0.52 -7.05 -11.09
CA LEU A 27 0.50 -5.66 -11.54
C LEU A 27 1.36 -5.47 -12.79
N ALA A 28 2.57 -6.05 -12.80
CA ALA A 28 3.47 -5.97 -13.95
C ALA A 28 2.83 -6.56 -15.21
N ALA A 29 2.20 -7.73 -15.11
CA ALA A 29 1.50 -8.36 -16.22
C ALA A 29 0.34 -7.49 -16.74
N ALA A 30 -0.47 -6.92 -15.85
CA ALA A 30 -1.57 -6.03 -16.24
C ALA A 30 -1.08 -4.74 -16.94
N LEU A 31 0.05 -4.18 -16.50
CA LEU A 31 0.62 -2.98 -17.11
C LEU A 31 1.27 -3.21 -18.48
N GLN A 32 1.59 -4.45 -18.86
CA GLN A 32 2.10 -4.76 -20.22
C GLN A 32 1.08 -4.46 -21.31
N GLU A 33 -0.22 -4.56 -20.99
CA GLU A 33 -1.31 -4.30 -21.93
C GLU A 33 -1.77 -2.83 -21.91
N SER A 34 -1.11 -1.97 -21.12
CA SER A 34 -1.48 -0.56 -20.99
C SER A 34 -1.04 0.28 -22.19
N GLY A 35 -1.80 1.36 -22.44
CA GLY A 35 -1.56 2.31 -23.54
C GLY A 35 -0.21 3.04 -23.48
N PRO A 36 0.17 3.73 -24.57
CA PRO A 36 1.49 4.33 -24.74
C PRO A 36 1.85 5.36 -23.66
N GLU A 37 0.87 6.05 -23.08
CA GLU A 37 1.06 7.00 -22.00
C GLU A 37 1.64 6.33 -20.74
N VAL A 38 1.19 5.13 -20.42
CA VAL A 38 1.71 4.32 -19.30
C VAL A 38 3.10 3.80 -19.64
N GLN A 39 3.29 3.27 -20.85
CA GLN A 39 4.60 2.77 -21.29
C GLN A 39 5.68 3.85 -21.22
N ASN A 40 5.33 5.09 -21.56
CA ASN A 40 6.21 6.25 -21.48
C ASN A 40 6.52 6.70 -20.05
N CYS A 41 5.83 6.20 -19.03
CA CYS A 41 6.08 6.50 -17.62
C CYS A 41 6.45 5.24 -16.82
N MET A 42 6.90 4.15 -17.45
CA MET A 42 7.32 2.95 -16.70
C MET A 42 8.53 3.20 -15.79
N ASP A 43 9.35 4.20 -16.10
CA ASP A 43 10.42 4.71 -15.24
C ASP A 43 9.91 5.51 -14.02
N CYS A 44 8.63 5.91 -14.02
CA CYS A 44 7.93 6.54 -12.91
C CYS A 44 7.40 5.53 -11.87
N LEU A 45 7.42 4.22 -12.20
CA LEU A 45 7.00 3.12 -11.33
C LEU A 45 8.21 2.46 -10.67
N GLU A 46 8.18 2.35 -9.35
CA GLU A 46 9.12 1.53 -8.58
C GLU A 46 8.38 0.46 -7.79
N MET A 47 8.92 -0.77 -7.79
CA MET A 47 8.35 -1.87 -7.04
C MET A 47 9.42 -2.55 -6.19
N PHE A 48 9.12 -2.75 -4.92
CA PHE A 48 9.99 -3.37 -3.93
C PHE A 48 9.28 -4.50 -3.21
N ASP A 49 10.07 -5.47 -2.73
CA ASP A 49 9.54 -6.54 -1.91
C ASP A 49 9.17 -6.07 -0.51
N ALA A 50 7.93 -6.36 -0.10
CA ALA A 50 7.42 -5.94 1.20
C ALA A 50 8.12 -6.65 2.37
N ARG A 51 8.43 -7.95 2.26
CA ARG A 51 9.14 -8.69 3.32
C ARG A 51 10.57 -8.18 3.45
N GLU A 52 11.26 -8.01 2.33
CA GLU A 52 12.63 -7.49 2.33
C GLU A 52 12.70 -6.04 2.81
N THR A 53 11.74 -5.21 2.40
CA THR A 53 11.68 -3.80 2.84
C THR A 53 11.39 -3.71 4.32
N LEU A 54 10.42 -4.48 4.82
CA LEU A 54 10.08 -4.57 6.24
C LEU A 54 11.30 -4.99 7.07
N ALA A 55 12.04 -6.01 6.65
CA ALA A 55 13.22 -6.51 7.36
C ALA A 55 14.32 -5.43 7.57
N LYS A 56 14.38 -4.39 6.72
CA LYS A 56 15.37 -3.31 6.85
C LYS A 56 15.18 -2.45 8.11
N PHE A 57 13.96 -2.38 8.63
CA PHE A 57 13.63 -1.50 9.75
C PHE A 57 13.02 -2.21 10.98
N MET A 58 12.94 -3.54 10.98
CA MET A 58 12.54 -4.30 12.16
C MET A 58 13.73 -4.55 13.11
N ILE A 59 13.51 -4.38 14.41
CA ILE A 59 14.44 -4.66 15.51
C ILE A 59 13.65 -5.39 16.60
N ASP A 60 14.08 -6.59 16.99
CA ASP A 60 13.45 -7.39 18.05
C ASP A 60 11.92 -7.54 17.92
N GLY A 61 11.43 -7.63 16.68
CA GLY A 61 10.00 -7.76 16.39
C GLY A 61 9.24 -6.44 16.32
N HIS A 62 9.88 -5.28 16.45
CA HIS A 62 9.25 -3.96 16.37
C HIS A 62 9.85 -3.10 15.25
N PRO A 63 9.06 -2.25 14.56
CA PRO A 63 9.60 -1.30 13.60
C PRO A 63 10.37 -0.18 14.33
N SER A 64 11.48 0.25 13.75
CA SER A 64 12.29 1.35 14.26
C SER A 64 12.09 2.62 13.43
N ASP A 65 11.61 3.70 14.05
CA ASP A 65 11.37 5.01 13.42
C ASP A 65 12.56 5.49 12.59
N LYS A 66 13.75 5.48 13.21
CA LYS A 66 14.98 5.92 12.54
C LYS A 66 15.28 5.10 11.28
N ARG A 67 15.12 3.76 11.35
CA ARG A 67 15.41 2.88 10.22
C ARG A 67 14.32 2.94 9.16
N PHE A 68 13.07 3.17 9.54
CA PHE A 68 11.97 3.39 8.61
C PHE A 68 12.20 4.68 7.81
N SER A 69 12.51 5.79 8.49
CA SER A 69 12.84 7.06 7.83
C SER A 69 14.04 6.94 6.89
N GLN A 70 15.05 6.14 7.25
CA GLN A 70 16.20 5.86 6.38
C GLN A 70 15.90 4.89 5.23
N SER A 71 14.90 4.02 5.35
CA SER A 71 14.55 3.05 4.31
C SER A 71 13.40 3.58 3.47
N VAL A 72 12.17 3.47 3.97
CA VAL A 72 10.95 3.94 3.31
C VAL A 72 11.01 5.43 3.00
N GLY A 73 11.53 6.26 3.91
CA GLY A 73 11.65 7.69 3.67
C GLY A 73 12.54 8.05 2.48
N ASN A 74 13.59 7.26 2.22
CA ASN A 74 14.45 7.41 1.03
C ASN A 74 13.76 6.90 -0.23
N LEU A 75 13.06 5.76 -0.17
CA LEU A 75 12.26 5.26 -1.30
C LEU A 75 11.22 6.29 -1.76
N ILE A 76 10.51 6.91 -0.82
CA ILE A 76 9.53 7.98 -1.11
C ILE A 76 10.23 9.17 -1.77
N ALA A 77 11.41 9.58 -1.27
CA ALA A 77 12.13 10.73 -1.79
C ALA A 77 12.64 10.48 -3.22
N ASP A 78 13.09 9.26 -3.52
CA ASP A 78 13.58 8.89 -4.84
C ASP A 78 12.43 8.69 -5.84
N ALA A 79 11.34 8.04 -5.43
CA ALA A 79 10.15 7.88 -6.27
C ALA A 79 9.57 9.24 -6.72
N ARG A 80 9.48 10.23 -5.82
CA ARG A 80 9.03 11.59 -6.17
C ARG A 80 9.85 12.27 -7.26
N LYS A 81 11.15 11.97 -7.33
CA LYS A 81 12.03 12.56 -8.36
C LYS A 81 11.68 12.04 -9.75
N LYS A 82 11.07 10.86 -9.85
CA LYS A 82 10.71 10.17 -11.09
C LYS A 82 9.38 10.63 -11.69
N ALA A 83 8.57 11.40 -10.96
CA ALA A 83 7.36 12.00 -11.51
C ALA A 83 7.70 12.96 -12.66
N LYS A 84 6.93 12.86 -13.76
CA LYS A 84 7.14 13.63 -15.00
C LYS A 84 6.29 14.89 -15.10
N ASN A 85 5.31 15.06 -14.21
CA ASN A 85 4.51 16.27 -14.15
C ASN A 85 5.07 17.32 -13.17
N ALA A 86 4.64 18.57 -13.34
CA ALA A 86 5.09 19.70 -12.53
C ALA A 86 4.75 19.58 -11.04
N HIS A 87 3.69 18.84 -10.70
CA HIS A 87 3.20 18.68 -9.34
C HIS A 87 3.95 17.61 -8.56
N ARG A 88 4.78 16.79 -9.24
CA ARG A 88 5.55 15.68 -8.69
C ARG A 88 4.72 14.78 -7.77
N GLY A 89 3.52 14.44 -8.23
CA GLY A 89 2.61 13.56 -7.51
C GLY A 89 3.22 12.18 -7.26
N LEU A 90 2.94 11.62 -6.08
CA LEU A 90 3.37 10.29 -5.69
C LEU A 90 2.20 9.53 -5.07
N THR A 91 1.99 8.33 -5.57
CA THR A 91 1.10 7.33 -4.97
C THR A 91 1.92 6.17 -4.42
N VAL A 92 1.64 5.78 -3.18
CA VAL A 92 2.34 4.70 -2.49
C VAL A 92 1.36 3.58 -2.15
N PHE A 93 1.71 2.34 -2.50
CA PHE A 93 1.01 1.14 -2.05
C PHE A 93 1.94 0.33 -1.15
N GLY A 94 1.44 -0.09 0.01
CA GLY A 94 2.23 -0.84 0.99
C GLY A 94 1.47 -2.04 1.55
N GLU A 95 2.13 -3.20 1.64
CA GLU A 95 1.56 -4.43 2.21
C GLU A 95 2.26 -4.88 3.51
N MET A 96 3.27 -4.12 3.96
CA MET A 96 4.07 -4.48 5.14
C MET A 96 3.25 -4.57 6.42
N VAL A 97 2.27 -3.69 6.61
CA VAL A 97 1.37 -3.73 7.79
C VAL A 97 0.51 -4.99 7.78
N ALA A 98 -0.04 -5.34 6.61
CA ALA A 98 -0.84 -6.56 6.44
C ALA A 98 0.00 -7.83 6.68
N LEU A 99 1.26 -7.84 6.26
CA LEU A 99 2.17 -8.96 6.53
C LEU A 99 2.46 -9.13 8.03
N LEU A 100 2.76 -8.05 8.75
CA LEU A 100 2.95 -8.11 10.21
C LEU A 100 1.70 -8.64 10.93
N TRP A 101 0.53 -8.21 10.46
CA TRP A 101 -0.74 -8.68 10.98
C TRP A 101 -0.97 -10.17 10.73
N GLN A 102 -0.71 -10.64 9.52
CA GLN A 102 -0.81 -12.05 9.14
C GLN A 102 0.10 -12.94 9.98
N ASP A 103 1.29 -12.44 10.32
CA ASP A 103 2.26 -13.16 11.17
C ASP A 103 1.88 -13.16 12.66
N GLY A 104 0.76 -12.52 13.03
CA GLY A 104 0.31 -12.39 14.42
C GLY A 104 0.98 -11.26 15.20
N ASN A 105 1.93 -10.53 14.60
CA ASN A 105 2.60 -9.40 15.23
C ASN A 105 1.79 -8.09 15.07
N LYS A 106 0.63 -8.10 15.71
CA LYS A 106 -0.37 -7.03 15.67
C LYS A 106 0.13 -5.71 16.27
N VAL A 107 1.01 -5.77 17.27
CA VAL A 107 1.60 -4.58 17.90
C VAL A 107 2.49 -3.85 16.92
N ALA A 108 3.42 -4.56 16.28
CA ALA A 108 4.28 -3.99 15.24
C ALA A 108 3.49 -3.45 14.05
N ALA A 109 2.39 -4.10 13.68
CA ALA A 109 1.50 -3.63 12.62
C ALA A 109 0.91 -2.24 12.95
N LEU A 110 0.43 -2.04 14.19
CA LEU A 110 -0.08 -0.75 14.65
C LEU A 110 1.01 0.32 14.75
N GLU A 111 2.21 -0.05 15.22
CA GLU A 111 3.36 0.86 15.26
C GLU A 111 3.73 1.33 13.85
N LEU A 112 3.82 0.41 12.89
CA LEU A 112 4.13 0.74 11.51
C LEU A 112 3.04 1.61 10.85
N GLU A 113 1.77 1.37 11.16
CA GLU A 113 0.66 2.21 10.68
C GLU A 113 0.81 3.67 11.16
N ARG A 114 1.15 3.88 12.44
CA ARG A 114 1.40 5.23 12.98
C ARG A 114 2.58 5.92 12.29
N MET A 115 3.66 5.18 12.03
CA MET A 115 4.83 5.72 11.33
C MET A 115 4.50 6.15 9.89
N TRP A 116 3.61 5.42 9.21
CA TRP A 116 3.09 5.82 7.91
C TRP A 116 2.24 7.09 7.99
N ASN A 117 1.39 7.23 9.01
CA ASN A 117 0.61 8.43 9.24
C ASN A 117 1.47 9.66 9.48
N ASP A 118 2.51 9.54 10.31
CA ASP A 118 3.45 10.63 10.55
C ASP A 118 4.16 11.04 9.26
N ALA A 119 4.61 10.06 8.47
CA ALA A 119 5.24 10.31 7.18
C ALA A 119 4.30 10.99 6.16
N LEU A 120 3.00 10.68 6.18
CA LEU A 120 1.96 11.31 5.36
C LEU A 120 1.67 12.74 5.80
N GLN A 121 1.71 13.04 7.09
CA GLN A 121 1.53 14.42 7.58
C GLN A 121 2.69 15.32 7.15
N GLU A 122 3.90 14.77 7.10
CA GLU A 122 5.11 15.51 6.68
C GLU A 122 5.24 15.66 5.15
N ARG A 123 4.50 14.88 4.34
CA ARG A 123 4.69 14.81 2.89
C ARG A 123 3.37 14.64 2.14
N SER A 124 3.11 15.44 1.11
CA SER A 124 1.89 15.35 0.28
C SER A 124 1.91 14.13 -0.67
N PHE A 125 1.59 12.93 -0.18
CA PHE A 125 1.36 11.72 -1.00
C PHE A 125 0.10 10.97 -0.56
N HIS A 126 -0.42 10.10 -1.42
CA HIS A 126 -1.51 9.19 -1.07
C HIS A 126 -0.94 7.81 -0.73
N LEU A 127 -1.25 7.31 0.47
CA LEU A 127 -0.94 5.93 0.86
C LEU A 127 -2.21 5.08 0.77
N HIS A 128 -2.08 3.95 0.10
CA HIS A 128 -3.09 2.91 0.10
C HIS A 128 -2.53 1.66 0.79
N CYS A 129 -2.91 1.44 2.04
CA CYS A 129 -2.67 0.20 2.76
C CYS A 129 -3.72 -0.83 2.31
N ALA A 130 -3.27 -1.98 1.80
CA ALA A 130 -4.17 -3.06 1.40
C ALA A 130 -4.24 -4.12 2.50
N TYR A 131 -5.45 -4.51 2.88
CA TYR A 131 -5.69 -5.56 3.87
C TYR A 131 -6.47 -6.71 3.24
N PRO A 132 -6.06 -7.97 3.47
CA PRO A 132 -6.83 -9.13 3.05
C PRO A 132 -8.26 -9.08 3.62
N ARG A 133 -9.26 -9.31 2.77
CA ARG A 133 -10.68 -9.25 3.13
C ARG A 133 -11.05 -10.11 4.33
N TRP A 134 -10.41 -11.29 4.48
CA TRP A 134 -10.69 -12.21 5.57
C TRP A 134 -10.31 -11.66 6.96
N ILE A 135 -9.45 -10.63 7.04
CA ILE A 135 -9.15 -9.92 8.29
C ILE A 135 -10.42 -9.26 8.84
N VAL A 136 -11.28 -8.71 7.99
CA VAL A 136 -12.55 -8.11 8.45
C VAL A 136 -13.61 -9.17 8.69
N GLU A 137 -13.63 -10.23 7.88
CA GLU A 137 -14.70 -11.25 7.91
C GLU A 137 -14.58 -12.25 9.08
N GLN A 138 -13.38 -12.48 9.62
CA GLN A 138 -13.14 -13.50 10.64
C GLN A 138 -12.77 -12.95 12.03
N ASN A 139 -12.67 -11.62 12.19
CA ASN A 139 -12.40 -11.02 13.50
C ASN A 139 -13.71 -10.87 14.30
N GLN A 140 -13.82 -11.60 15.41
CA GLN A 140 -14.90 -11.41 16.40
C GLN A 140 -14.77 -10.09 17.17
N ASP A 141 -13.56 -9.55 17.24
CA ASP A 141 -13.25 -8.28 17.89
C ASP A 141 -12.91 -7.21 16.84
N LEU A 142 -13.87 -6.32 16.59
CA LEU A 142 -13.73 -5.20 15.65
C LEU A 142 -12.94 -4.03 16.25
N SER A 143 -12.56 -4.05 17.54
CA SER A 143 -11.87 -2.93 18.18
C SER A 143 -10.54 -2.61 17.49
N MET A 144 -9.79 -3.65 17.09
CA MET A 144 -8.54 -3.48 16.38
C MET A 144 -8.73 -3.10 14.90
N VAL A 145 -9.78 -3.59 14.25
CA VAL A 145 -10.15 -3.15 12.88
C VAL A 145 -10.51 -1.67 12.91
N ASN A 146 -11.28 -1.24 13.92
CA ASN A 146 -11.64 0.16 14.13
C ASN A 146 -10.41 1.02 14.46
N ALA A 147 -9.48 0.52 15.27
CA ALA A 147 -8.23 1.23 15.54
C ALA A 147 -7.44 1.48 14.26
N ILE A 148 -7.28 0.48 13.39
CA ILE A 148 -6.64 0.64 12.08
C ILE A 148 -7.41 1.62 11.20
N CYS A 149 -8.74 1.47 11.08
CA CYS A 149 -9.54 2.35 10.24
C CYS A 149 -9.47 3.82 10.71
N ASN A 150 -9.42 4.07 12.02
CA ASN A 150 -9.32 5.42 12.59
C ASN A 150 -7.97 6.09 12.31
N GLU A 151 -6.93 5.29 12.07
CA GLU A 151 -5.62 5.79 11.66
C GLU A 151 -5.59 6.15 10.16
N HIS A 152 -6.58 5.77 9.34
CA HIS A 152 -6.59 6.08 7.91
C HIS A 152 -7.40 7.33 7.56
N SER A 153 -6.85 8.16 6.66
CA SER A 153 -7.56 9.32 6.10
C SER A 153 -8.72 8.97 5.15
N SER A 154 -8.72 7.75 4.60
CA SER A 154 -9.79 7.18 3.77
C SER A 154 -9.74 5.66 3.80
N VAL A 155 -10.89 5.02 3.93
CA VAL A 155 -11.03 3.56 3.91
C VAL A 155 -11.94 3.16 2.76
N LEU A 156 -11.42 2.36 1.82
CA LEU A 156 -12.20 1.82 0.71
C LEU A 156 -12.51 0.34 0.98
N GLY A 157 -13.75 0.07 1.39
CA GLY A 157 -14.30 -1.29 1.46
C GLY A 157 -15.19 -1.57 0.24
N HIS A 158 -15.05 -2.74 -0.38
CA HIS A 158 -16.07 -3.22 -1.31
C HIS A 158 -17.14 -3.96 -0.50
N ALA A 159 -18.41 -3.54 -0.61
CA ALA A 159 -19.51 -4.25 0.05
C ALA A 159 -19.53 -5.72 -0.42
N PRO A 160 -19.79 -6.70 0.46
CA PRO A 160 -19.97 -8.08 0.05
C PRO A 160 -21.06 -8.12 -1.03
N ARG A 161 -20.80 -8.81 -2.16
CA ARG A 161 -21.89 -9.16 -3.08
C ARG A 161 -22.81 -10.09 -2.31
N LEU A 162 -23.94 -9.57 -1.84
CA LEU A 162 -25.04 -10.38 -1.33
C LEU A 162 -25.39 -11.37 -2.46
N ARG A 163 -25.18 -12.66 -2.21
CA ARG A 163 -25.76 -13.70 -3.07
C ARG A 163 -27.28 -13.51 -2.99
N PRO A 164 -28.01 -13.43 -4.12
CA PRO A 164 -29.46 -13.50 -4.07
C PRO A 164 -29.85 -14.78 -3.33
N SER A 165 -30.66 -14.65 -2.29
CA SER A 165 -31.31 -15.80 -1.68
C SER A 165 -32.05 -16.54 -2.79
N ALA A 166 -31.71 -17.81 -2.99
CA ALA A 166 -32.48 -18.68 -3.86
C ALA A 166 -33.91 -18.68 -3.30
N GLY A 167 -34.84 -18.07 -4.05
CA GLY A 167 -36.25 -18.11 -3.73
C GLY A 167 -36.69 -19.56 -3.66
N LEU A 168 -37.22 -19.96 -2.51
CA LEU A 168 -37.96 -21.20 -2.33
C LEU A 168 -39.18 -21.13 -3.25
N ALA A 169 -39.24 -22.05 -4.21
CA ALA A 169 -40.47 -22.48 -4.88
C ALA A 169 -40.98 -23.74 -4.20
#